data_AF-A0A8T4VWV6-F1
#
_entry.id   AF-A0A8T4VWV6-F1
#
_cell.length_a   1.000
_cell.length_b   1.000
_cell.length_c   1.000
_cell.angle_alpha   90.00
_cell.angle_beta   90.00
_cell.angle_gamma   90.00
#
_symmetry.space_group_name_H-M   'P 1'
#
loop_
_entity.id
_entity.type
_entity.pdbx_description
1 polymer ?
#
loop_
_entity_poly.entity_id
_entity_poly.type
_entity_poly.pdbx_seq_one_letter_code
_entity_poly.pdbx_strand_id
1 'polypeptide(L)'
;KCWSWKLTSSPFGGSIATIGCTGLSWQGIEFGGGGSDWLELEFFKEYANGTTILGDIWKNVITKYVEEFPINWDTPSGEKSSLDAKTVQEWALIGDPTLKIKV
;
A
#
# COMPACT_ATOMS: atom_id res chain seq x y z
N LYS A 1 -15.07 4.02 -13.38
CA LYS A 1 -13.64 4.41 -13.47
C LYS A 1 -13.26 5.11 -12.15
N CYS A 2 -12.22 4.67 -11.45
CA CYS A 2 -11.73 5.31 -10.22
C CYS A 2 -10.65 6.37 -10.51
N TRP A 3 -10.26 7.15 -9.49
CA TRP A 3 -9.20 8.16 -9.59
C TRP A 3 -7.86 7.58 -10.06
N SER A 4 -7.39 6.52 -9.41
CA SER A 4 -6.15 5.82 -9.74
C SER A 4 -6.08 5.39 -11.21
N TRP A 5 -7.18 4.82 -11.74
CA TRP A 5 -7.28 4.47 -13.14
C TRP A 5 -7.26 5.69 -14.06
N LYS A 6 -7.99 6.76 -13.71
CA LYS A 6 -8.05 7.98 -14.53
C LYS A 6 -6.67 8.66 -14.64
N LEU A 7 -5.89 8.65 -13.56
CA LEU A 7 -4.53 9.19 -13.54
C LEU A 7 -3.56 8.31 -14.34
N THR A 8 -3.65 6.98 -14.17
CA THR A 8 -2.74 6.02 -14.83
C THR A 8 -3.02 5.84 -16.33
N SER A 9 -4.28 5.94 -16.75
CA SER A 9 -4.69 5.69 -18.14
C SER A 9 -4.63 6.95 -19.02
N SER A 10 -4.00 8.04 -18.57
CA SER A 10 -4.01 9.32 -19.29
C SER A 10 -2.79 9.42 -20.23
N PRO A 11 -2.98 9.42 -21.56
CA PRO A 11 -1.87 9.26 -22.51
C PRO A 11 -0.90 10.46 -22.59
N PHE A 12 -1.28 11.63 -22.07
CA PHE A 12 -0.50 12.88 -22.17
C PHE A 12 -0.45 13.65 -20.84
N GLY A 13 -0.45 12.95 -19.71
CA GLY A 13 -0.39 13.55 -18.38
C GLY A 13 -0.76 12.53 -17.31
N GLY A 14 -1.04 13.00 -16.09
CA GLY A 14 -1.39 12.10 -14.99
C GLY A 14 -0.15 11.42 -14.41
N SER A 15 -0.27 10.13 -14.13
CA SER A 15 0.74 9.34 -13.41
C SER A 15 1.15 8.11 -14.21
N ILE A 16 2.41 7.70 -14.11
CA ILE A 16 2.92 6.46 -14.75
C ILE A 16 2.52 5.19 -13.98
N ALA A 17 2.19 5.33 -12.69
CA ALA A 17 1.58 4.31 -11.84
C ALA A 17 0.89 5.01 -10.65
N THR A 18 -0.04 4.32 -10.00
CA THR A 18 -0.70 4.77 -8.76
C THR A 18 -0.76 3.64 -7.75
N ILE A 19 -0.63 3.97 -6.48
CA ILE A 19 -0.92 3.07 -5.37
C ILE A 19 -1.98 3.75 -4.50
N GLY A 20 -2.97 3.00 -4.04
CA GLY A 20 -3.96 3.52 -3.10
C GLY A 20 -4.97 2.48 -2.67
N CYS A 21 -5.75 2.83 -1.65
CA CYS A 21 -6.77 1.94 -1.09
C CYS A 21 -7.97 1.82 -2.02
N THR A 22 -8.42 0.59 -2.27
CA THR A 22 -9.66 0.29 -3.02
C THR A 22 -10.92 0.54 -2.19
N GLY A 23 -10.79 0.64 -0.86
CA GLY A 23 -11.84 0.99 0.09
C GLY A 23 -11.49 2.18 0.98
N LEU A 24 -12.25 2.36 2.07
CA LEU A 24 -12.02 3.41 3.06
C LEU A 24 -10.77 3.09 3.89
N SER A 25 -9.67 3.80 3.70
CA SER A 25 -8.47 3.62 4.51
C SER A 25 -8.66 4.09 5.95
N TRP A 26 -7.73 3.72 6.83
CA TRP A 26 -7.67 4.15 8.23
C TRP A 26 -6.21 4.41 8.62
N GLN A 27 -6.01 5.21 9.66
CA GLN A 27 -4.69 5.60 10.14
C GLN A 27 -4.37 4.94 11.48
N GLY A 28 -3.15 4.44 11.63
CA GLY A 28 -2.68 3.71 12.81
C GLY A 28 -2.45 4.56 14.06
N ILE A 29 -2.48 5.89 13.94
CA ILE A 29 -2.16 6.83 15.04
C ILE A 29 -3.01 6.62 16.30
N GLU A 30 -4.27 6.21 16.15
CA GLU A 30 -5.19 5.96 17.27
C GLU A 30 -5.15 4.51 17.79
N PHE A 31 -4.45 3.61 17.08
CA PHE A 31 -4.48 2.16 17.33
C PHE A 31 -3.10 1.57 17.66
N GLY A 32 -2.11 2.41 17.96
CA GLY A 32 -0.76 1.98 18.28
C GLY A 32 0.03 1.47 17.07
N GLY A 33 -0.27 1.98 15.87
CA GLY A 33 0.40 1.63 14.61
C GLY A 33 -0.47 0.80 13.66
N GLY A 34 0.04 0.61 12.43
CA GLY A 34 -0.67 0.00 11.31
C GLY A 34 -1.25 1.06 10.36
N GLY A 35 -2.25 0.69 9.58
CA GLY A 35 -2.97 1.60 8.69
C GLY A 35 -2.21 2.02 7.43
N SER A 36 -2.84 2.90 6.64
CA SER A 36 -2.26 3.41 5.40
C SER A 36 -1.03 4.29 5.62
N ASP A 37 -0.99 5.05 6.72
CA ASP A 37 0.15 5.86 7.12
C ASP A 37 1.41 5.03 7.30
N TRP A 38 1.30 3.84 7.90
CA TRP A 38 2.44 2.94 8.02
C TRP A 38 2.91 2.45 6.66
N LEU A 39 2.00 2.00 5.78
CA LEU A 39 2.34 1.53 4.42
C LEU A 39 3.03 2.63 3.59
N GLU A 40 2.50 3.84 3.64
CA GLU A 40 3.02 5.00 2.91
C GLU A 40 4.42 5.39 3.41
N LEU A 41 4.65 5.45 4.71
CA LEU A 41 5.97 5.71 5.28
C LEU A 41 6.97 4.59 4.95
N GLU A 42 6.52 3.34 5.02
CA GLU A 42 7.39 2.20 4.79
C GLU A 42 7.78 2.07 3.31
N PHE A 43 6.90 2.47 2.39
CA PHE A 43 7.25 2.63 0.97
C PHE A 43 8.46 3.53 0.76
N PHE A 44 8.47 4.72 1.39
CA PHE A 44 9.59 5.65 1.25
C PHE A 44 10.86 5.14 1.91
N LYS A 45 10.76 4.44 3.04
CA LYS A 45 11.92 3.80 3.69
C LYS A 45 12.51 2.69 2.83
N GLU A 46 11.67 1.84 2.27
CA GLU A 46 12.09 0.74 1.39
C GLU A 46 12.76 1.28 0.11
N TYR A 47 12.21 2.34 -0.46
CA TYR A 47 12.85 3.06 -1.56
C TYR A 47 14.22 3.64 -1.16
N ALA A 48 14.30 4.31 0.00
CA ALA A 48 15.53 4.88 0.53
C ALA A 48 16.60 3.80 0.86
N ASN A 49 16.18 2.58 1.17
CA ASN A 49 17.06 1.42 1.38
C ASN A 49 17.62 0.82 0.08
N GLY A 50 17.23 1.34 -1.09
CA GLY A 50 17.83 1.01 -2.38
C GLY A 50 16.99 0.10 -3.28
N THR A 51 15.80 -0.33 -2.85
CA THR A 51 14.85 -1.03 -3.73
C THR A 51 14.26 -0.04 -4.71
N THR A 52 14.48 -0.23 -6.02
CA THR A 52 14.10 0.76 -7.05
C THR A 52 13.02 0.29 -8.01
N ILE A 53 12.65 -0.99 -7.99
CA ILE A 53 11.54 -1.53 -8.81
C ILE A 53 10.23 -1.33 -8.03
N LEU A 54 9.28 -0.62 -8.61
CA LEU A 54 8.03 -0.20 -7.95
C LEU A 54 7.26 -1.39 -7.34
N GLY A 55 7.12 -2.48 -8.11
CA GLY A 55 6.45 -3.69 -7.64
C GLY A 55 7.20 -4.40 -6.53
N ASP A 56 8.54 -4.34 -6.50
CA ASP A 56 9.33 -4.90 -5.41
C ASP A 56 9.17 -4.09 -4.13
N ILE A 57 9.18 -2.75 -4.21
CA ILE A 57 8.91 -1.88 -3.05
C ILE A 57 7.52 -2.21 -2.47
N TRP A 58 6.49 -2.19 -3.32
CA TRP A 58 5.11 -2.50 -2.90
C TRP A 58 4.98 -3.88 -2.26
N LYS A 59 5.57 -4.91 -2.88
CA LYS A 59 5.60 -6.29 -2.35
C LYS A 59 6.29 -6.35 -1.00
N ASN A 60 7.50 -5.81 -0.89
CA ASN A 60 8.30 -5.84 0.34
C ASN A 60 7.59 -5.12 1.49
N VAL A 61 6.94 -3.98 1.21
CA VAL A 61 6.18 -3.22 2.21
C VAL A 61 4.96 -3.99 2.71
N ILE A 62 4.18 -4.63 1.84
CA ILE A 62 3.04 -5.45 2.27
C ILE A 62 3.52 -6.67 3.06
N THR A 63 4.59 -7.34 2.61
CA THR A 63 5.19 -8.45 3.35
C THR A 63 5.58 -8.01 4.75
N LYS A 64 6.28 -6.88 4.87
CA LYS A 64 6.69 -6.32 6.16
C LYS A 64 5.49 -5.91 7.03
N TYR A 65 4.42 -5.39 6.42
CA TYR A 65 3.20 -5.06 7.15
C TYR A 65 2.61 -6.31 7.82
N VAL A 66 2.49 -7.42 7.09
CA VAL A 66 1.94 -8.68 7.63
C VAL A 66 2.85 -9.29 8.69
N GLU A 67 4.17 -9.11 8.57
CA GLU A 67 5.14 -9.54 9.58
C GLU A 67 5.06 -8.72 10.87
N GLU A 68 4.88 -7.40 10.77
CA GLU A 68 4.77 -6.47 11.90
C GLU A 68 3.39 -6.55 12.58
N PHE A 69 2.32 -6.73 11.79
CA PHE A 69 0.93 -6.78 12.22
C PHE A 69 0.30 -8.15 11.83
N PRO A 70 0.66 -9.23 12.55
CA PRO A 70 0.18 -10.57 12.21
C PRO A 70 -1.34 -10.68 12.34
N ILE A 71 -1.97 -11.20 11.29
CA ILE A 71 -3.43 -11.31 11.18
C ILE A 71 -3.93 -12.50 12.01
N ASN A 72 -4.71 -12.22 13.05
CA ASN A 72 -5.53 -13.19 13.76
C ASN A 72 -6.90 -13.34 13.06
N TRP A 73 -7.06 -14.43 12.32
CA TRP A 73 -8.28 -14.76 11.56
C TRP A 73 -9.49 -15.15 12.41
N ASP A 74 -9.32 -15.38 13.72
CA ASP A 74 -10.44 -15.63 14.64
C ASP A 74 -11.10 -14.33 15.14
N THR A 75 -10.53 -13.18 14.78
CA THR A 75 -11.02 -11.87 15.23
C THR A 75 -12.26 -11.43 14.44
N PRO A 76 -13.34 -10.95 15.08
CA PRO A 76 -14.51 -10.43 14.40
C PRO A 76 -14.20 -9.25 13.46
N SER A 77 -15.07 -9.06 12.46
CA SER A 77 -15.01 -7.90 11.57
C SER A 77 -15.16 -6.59 12.33
N GLY A 78 -14.30 -5.61 12.04
CA GLY A 78 -14.27 -4.29 12.67
C GLY A 78 -13.23 -4.16 13.79
N GLU A 79 -12.70 -5.27 14.27
CA GLU A 79 -11.59 -5.28 15.23
C GLU A 79 -10.25 -5.04 14.53
N LYS A 80 -9.24 -4.60 15.30
CA LYS A 80 -7.93 -4.19 14.76
C LYS A 80 -7.33 -5.20 13.78
N SER A 81 -7.26 -6.48 14.14
CA SER A 81 -6.66 -7.48 13.26
C SER A 81 -7.41 -7.68 11.93
N SER A 82 -8.74 -7.46 11.92
CA SER A 82 -9.53 -7.51 10.69
C SER A 82 -9.31 -6.26 9.83
N LEU A 83 -9.03 -5.11 10.47
CA LEU A 83 -8.63 -3.88 9.77
C LEU A 83 -7.25 -4.04 9.13
N ASP A 84 -6.30 -4.67 9.80
CA ASP A 84 -4.97 -4.99 9.25
C ASP A 84 -5.07 -5.89 8.01
N ALA A 85 -5.91 -6.93 8.06
CA ALA A 85 -6.19 -7.79 6.90
C ALA A 85 -6.79 -6.99 5.73
N LYS A 86 -7.72 -6.07 6.03
CA LYS A 86 -8.30 -5.18 5.03
C LYS A 86 -7.25 -4.22 4.43
N THR A 87 -6.36 -3.65 5.24
CA THR A 87 -5.32 -2.71 4.81
C THR A 87 -4.45 -3.31 3.68
N VAL A 88 -3.96 -4.53 3.87
CA VAL A 88 -3.10 -5.19 2.87
C VAL A 88 -3.88 -5.63 1.62
N GLN A 89 -5.17 -5.94 1.74
CA GLN A 89 -6.02 -6.31 0.61
C GLN A 89 -6.41 -5.09 -0.23
N GLU A 90 -6.53 -3.91 0.37
CA GLU A 90 -7.02 -2.73 -0.33
C GLU A 90 -5.92 -1.88 -0.96
N TRP A 91 -4.67 -1.98 -0.49
CA TRP A 91 -3.56 -1.14 -0.98
C TRP A 91 -3.04 -1.63 -2.34
N ALA A 92 -3.74 -1.25 -3.41
CA ALA A 92 -3.52 -1.78 -4.76
C ALA A 92 -2.59 -0.90 -5.59
N LEU A 93 -1.68 -1.54 -6.32
CA LEU A 93 -0.85 -0.94 -7.37
C LEU A 93 -1.55 -1.04 -8.73
N ILE A 94 -1.75 0.10 -9.40
CA ILE A 94 -2.24 0.19 -10.79
C ILE A 94 -1.14 0.84 -11.64
N GLY A 95 -0.65 0.10 -12.64
CA GLY A 95 0.44 0.52 -13.52
C GLY A 95 1.35 -0.66 -13.86
N ASP A 96 2.55 -0.38 -14.37
CA ASP A 96 3.57 -1.40 -14.61
C ASP A 96 4.36 -1.68 -13.32
N PRO A 97 4.23 -2.87 -12.70
CA PRO A 97 4.98 -3.21 -11.49
C PRO A 97 6.49 -3.35 -11.74
N THR A 98 6.92 -3.54 -13.00
CA THR A 98 8.34 -3.65 -13.37
C THR A 98 9.03 -2.29 -13.55
N LEU A 99 8.27 -1.19 -13.38
CA LEU A 99 8.79 0.16 -13.48
C LEU A 99 9.92 0.40 -12.48
N LYS A 100 11.08 0.82 -12.98
CA LYS A 100 12.18 1.35 -12.15
C LYS A 100 11.97 2.83 -11.85
N ILE A 101 11.86 3.17 -10.57
CA ILE A 101 11.84 4.56 -10.11
C ILE A 101 13.26 5.12 -10.25
N LYS A 102 13.39 6.23 -10.99
CA LYS A 102 14.68 6.92 -11.19
C LYS A 102 14.85 8.01 -10.15
N VAL A 103 16.07 8.13 -9.65
CA VAL A 103 16.56 9.28 -8.87
C VAL A 103 16.94 10.42 -9.82
#